data_AF-H1Y457-F1
#
_entry.id   AF-H1Y457-F1
#
_cell.length_a   1.000
_cell.length_b   1.000
_cell.length_c   1.000
_cell.angle_alpha   90.00
_cell.angle_beta   90.00
_cell.angle_gamma   90.00
#
_symmetry.space_group_name_H-M   'P 1'
#
loop_
_entity.id
_entity.type
_entity.pdbx_description
1 polymer ?
#
loop_
_entity_poly.entity_id
_entity_poly.type
_entity_poly.pdbx_seq_one_letter_code
_entity_poly.pdbx_strand_id
1 'polypeptide(L)'
;MKYLLQLHKVIAVALMMLLFAGKISAQQKNKVLENSSALPTVWQLKLIDYLNLMDRPKPVITGGCVSLTEAALSANLLLMALQVSGGHATGSSKITIDSLIALAAEKRDSLSMLADTDNNIFQQFIEVGHLPHQSPAQQRFKDSSMHALLLKATNSPINSAKQVLSVFELFRPAEKVTAQVVFSDVKSAENLLNGCFQALVILAKDDIGQLPSRERAAFQMEVDHMTAKEKTIFAALNP
;
A
#
# COMPACT_ATOMS: atom_id res chain seq x y z
N MET A 1 27.69 6.64 -7.51
CA MET A 1 27.90 7.21 -8.86
C MET A 1 27.15 6.49 -9.99
N LYS A 2 27.01 5.15 -9.98
CA LYS A 2 26.24 4.41 -11.02
C LYS A 2 24.72 4.69 -11.04
N TYR A 3 24.11 5.00 -9.90
CA TYR A 3 22.67 5.32 -9.82
C TYR A 3 22.28 6.66 -10.46
N LEU A 4 23.13 7.69 -10.35
CA LEU A 4 22.92 8.98 -11.02
C LEU A 4 22.96 8.85 -12.56
N LEU A 5 23.78 7.95 -13.09
CA LEU A 5 23.85 7.62 -14.51
C LEU A 5 22.63 6.81 -15.01
N GLN A 6 22.02 5.98 -14.16
CA GLN A 6 20.75 5.31 -14.49
C GLN A 6 19.57 6.30 -14.48
N LEU A 7 19.54 7.23 -13.50
CA LEU A 7 18.49 8.25 -13.42
C LEU A 7 18.52 9.20 -14.64
N HIS A 8 19.71 9.64 -15.07
CA HIS A 8 19.85 10.44 -16.28
C HIS A 8 19.44 9.69 -17.56
N LYS A 9 19.68 8.37 -17.63
CA LYS A 9 19.22 7.55 -18.75
C LYS A 9 17.70 7.37 -18.76
N VAL A 10 17.07 7.20 -17.59
CA VAL A 10 15.60 7.13 -17.48
C VAL A 10 14.96 8.47 -17.84
N ILE A 11 15.53 9.59 -17.39
CA ILE A 11 15.06 10.93 -17.74
C ILE A 11 15.26 11.23 -19.23
N ALA A 12 16.40 10.85 -19.82
CA ALA A 12 16.65 11.01 -21.25
C ALA A 12 15.73 10.15 -22.13
N VAL A 13 15.40 8.93 -21.70
CA VAL A 13 14.41 8.07 -22.36
C VAL A 13 12.99 8.65 -22.22
N ALA A 14 12.63 9.20 -21.06
CA ALA A 14 11.35 9.88 -20.87
C ALA A 14 11.23 11.17 -21.73
N LEU A 15 12.30 11.95 -21.85
CA LEU A 15 12.38 13.14 -22.72
C LEU A 15 12.37 12.77 -24.21
N MET A 16 13.06 11.70 -24.62
CA MET A 16 12.96 11.17 -25.99
C MET A 16 11.57 10.61 -26.30
N MET A 17 10.90 9.97 -25.34
CA MET A 17 9.51 9.53 -25.51
C MET A 17 8.54 10.73 -25.61
N LEU A 18 8.80 11.83 -24.90
CA LEU A 18 8.06 13.09 -25.06
C LEU A 18 8.26 13.70 -26.46
N LEU A 19 9.47 13.61 -27.03
CA LEU A 19 9.79 14.10 -28.37
C LEU A 19 9.27 13.19 -29.49
N PHE A 20 9.29 11.86 -29.32
CA PHE A 20 8.74 10.90 -30.30
C PHE A 20 7.22 10.73 -30.23
N ALA A 21 6.59 11.09 -29.11
CA ALA A 21 5.14 11.11 -28.97
C ALA A 21 4.47 12.32 -29.67
N GLY A 22 5.21 13.11 -30.45
CA GLY A 22 4.70 14.22 -31.27
C GLY A 22 3.70 13.85 -32.39
N LYS A 23 3.19 12.62 -32.41
CA LYS A 23 2.07 12.18 -33.25
C LYS A 23 0.86 11.64 -32.48
N ILE A 24 0.88 11.70 -31.15
CA ILE A 24 -0.32 11.53 -30.32
C ILE A 24 -0.69 12.95 -29.90
N SER A 25 -1.84 13.45 -30.36
CA SER A 25 -2.24 14.83 -30.09
C SER A 25 -2.27 15.07 -28.57
N ALA A 26 -1.88 16.27 -28.13
CA ALA A 26 -2.02 16.68 -26.72
C ALA A 26 -3.45 16.46 -26.20
N GLN A 27 -4.45 16.50 -27.10
CA GLN A 27 -5.84 16.14 -26.85
C GLN A 27 -6.06 14.67 -26.47
N GLN A 28 -5.34 13.71 -27.05
CA GLN A 28 -5.47 12.29 -26.67
C GLN A 28 -4.75 11.97 -25.35
N LYS A 29 -3.65 12.66 -25.04
CA LYS A 29 -2.99 12.57 -23.73
C LYS A 29 -3.85 13.15 -22.62
N ASN A 30 -4.44 14.33 -22.84
CA ASN A 30 -5.32 14.96 -21.85
C ASN A 30 -6.63 14.19 -21.68
N LYS A 31 -7.21 13.61 -22.74
CA LYS A 31 -8.48 12.88 -22.63
C LYS A 31 -8.38 11.54 -21.89
N VAL A 32 -7.20 10.90 -21.86
CA VAL A 32 -6.95 9.71 -21.02
C VAL A 32 -6.77 10.11 -19.55
N LEU A 33 -6.21 11.30 -19.29
CA LEU A 33 -6.00 11.82 -17.94
C LEU A 33 -7.23 12.54 -17.35
N GLU A 34 -8.12 13.09 -18.19
CA GLU A 34 -9.29 13.89 -17.77
C GLU A 34 -10.59 13.09 -17.64
N ASN A 35 -10.69 11.89 -18.24
CA ASN A 35 -11.91 11.06 -18.17
C ASN A 35 -11.85 9.89 -17.17
N SER A 36 -10.75 9.74 -16.43
CA SER A 36 -10.76 8.89 -15.24
C SER A 36 -11.45 9.68 -14.14
N SER A 37 -12.78 9.54 -14.03
CA SER A 37 -13.47 9.97 -12.81
C SER A 37 -12.82 9.17 -11.68
N ALA A 38 -11.91 9.80 -10.94
CA ALA A 38 -11.25 9.19 -9.81
C ALA A 38 -12.32 8.50 -8.98
N LEU A 39 -12.19 7.18 -8.79
CA LEU A 39 -13.14 6.46 -7.97
C LEU A 39 -13.24 7.20 -6.63
N PRO A 40 -14.45 7.39 -6.08
CA PRO A 40 -14.57 7.90 -4.73
C PRO A 40 -13.69 7.04 -3.83
N THR A 41 -13.00 7.71 -2.91
CA THR A 41 -12.15 7.03 -1.91
C THR A 41 -12.90 5.86 -1.30
N VAL A 42 -12.21 4.74 -1.06
CA VAL A 42 -12.85 3.54 -0.51
C VAL A 42 -13.49 3.80 0.86
N TRP A 43 -13.02 4.85 1.55
CA TRP A 43 -13.52 5.32 2.84
C TRP A 43 -14.89 6.01 2.77
N GLN A 44 -15.36 6.38 1.57
CA GLN A 44 -16.70 6.95 1.37
C GLN A 44 -17.74 5.90 0.94
N LEU A 45 -17.31 4.67 0.66
CA LEU A 45 -18.22 3.59 0.30
C LEU A 45 -18.96 3.09 1.54
N LYS A 46 -20.23 2.73 1.36
CA LYS A 46 -20.89 1.90 2.36
C LYS A 46 -20.21 0.54 2.36
N LEU A 47 -20.12 -0.09 3.53
CA LEU A 47 -19.49 -1.41 3.64
C LEU A 47 -20.12 -2.44 2.69
N ILE A 48 -21.45 -2.38 2.50
CA ILE A 48 -22.15 -3.25 1.54
C ILE A 48 -21.73 -2.98 0.09
N ASP A 49 -21.48 -1.72 -0.27
CA ASP A 49 -21.04 -1.35 -1.62
C ASP A 49 -19.59 -1.79 -1.85
N TYR A 50 -18.73 -1.66 -0.83
CA TYR A 50 -17.36 -2.18 -0.85
C TYR A 50 -17.34 -3.69 -1.11
N LEU A 51 -18.15 -4.46 -0.37
CA LEU A 51 -18.29 -5.91 -0.58
C LEU A 51 -18.81 -6.24 -1.98
N ASN A 52 -19.85 -5.54 -2.45
CA ASN A 52 -20.42 -5.73 -3.78
C ASN A 52 -19.44 -5.38 -4.92
N LEU A 53 -18.39 -4.60 -4.65
CA LEU A 53 -17.34 -4.29 -5.61
C LEU A 53 -16.25 -5.38 -5.66
N MET A 54 -16.11 -6.17 -4.60
CA MET A 54 -15.21 -7.32 -4.52
C MET A 54 -15.79 -8.56 -5.24
N ASP A 55 -17.11 -8.75 -5.19
CA ASP A 55 -17.81 -9.91 -5.78
C ASP A 55 -18.00 -9.82 -7.32
N ARG A 56 -17.28 -8.91 -7.99
CA ARG A 56 -17.44 -8.69 -9.44
C ARG A 56 -16.46 -9.56 -10.23
N PRO A 57 -16.86 -10.10 -11.40
CA PRO A 57 -15.94 -10.81 -12.30
C PRO A 57 -14.73 -9.99 -12.76
N LYS A 58 -14.84 -8.66 -12.72
CA LYS A 58 -13.73 -7.72 -12.84
C LYS A 58 -13.67 -6.93 -11.53
N PRO A 59 -12.92 -7.40 -10.53
CA PRO A 59 -12.91 -6.78 -9.22
C PRO A 59 -12.39 -5.35 -9.33
N VAL A 60 -13.17 -4.40 -8.81
CA VAL A 60 -12.79 -2.99 -8.77
C VAL A 60 -11.89 -2.72 -7.56
N ILE A 61 -12.11 -3.48 -6.48
CA ILE A 61 -11.32 -3.47 -5.25
C ILE A 61 -10.32 -4.61 -5.28
N THR A 62 -9.04 -4.31 -5.04
CA THR A 62 -7.94 -5.28 -5.04
C THR A 62 -7.75 -5.93 -3.67
N GLY A 63 -7.08 -7.09 -3.64
CA GLY A 63 -6.67 -7.71 -2.37
C GLY A 63 -5.71 -6.82 -1.55
N GLY A 64 -4.88 -6.02 -2.23
CA GLY A 64 -4.01 -5.03 -1.57
C GLY A 64 -4.82 -3.93 -0.88
N CYS A 65 -5.83 -3.38 -1.58
CA CYS A 65 -6.77 -2.41 -1.02
C CYS A 65 -7.49 -2.98 0.22
N VAL A 66 -8.01 -4.21 0.15
CA VAL A 66 -8.66 -4.90 1.30
C VAL A 66 -7.70 -5.01 2.48
N SER A 67 -6.49 -5.49 2.24
CA SER A 67 -5.46 -5.66 3.28
C SER A 67 -5.11 -4.34 3.95
N LEU A 68 -5.03 -3.25 3.17
CA LEU A 68 -4.72 -1.91 3.66
C LEU A 68 -5.88 -1.26 4.40
N THR A 69 -7.11 -1.45 3.93
CA THR A 69 -8.32 -1.04 4.65
C THR A 69 -8.37 -1.73 6.01
N GLU A 70 -8.16 -3.05 6.07
CA GLU A 70 -8.15 -3.81 7.32
C GLU A 70 -6.97 -3.41 8.24
N ALA A 71 -5.80 -3.10 7.66
CA ALA A 71 -4.66 -2.59 8.44
C ALA A 71 -4.97 -1.22 9.08
N ALA A 72 -5.63 -0.32 8.35
CA ALA A 72 -6.07 0.96 8.88
C ALA A 72 -7.15 0.80 9.97
N LEU A 73 -8.09 -0.15 9.80
CA LEU A 73 -9.06 -0.51 10.84
C LEU A 73 -8.37 -1.07 12.09
N SER A 74 -7.36 -1.91 11.93
CA SER A 74 -6.54 -2.45 13.03
C SER A 74 -5.81 -1.33 13.79
N ALA A 75 -5.21 -0.38 13.07
CA ALA A 75 -4.58 0.80 13.67
C ALA A 75 -5.62 1.67 14.42
N ASN A 76 -6.84 1.78 13.89
CA ASN A 76 -7.93 2.50 14.55
C ASN A 76 -8.46 1.78 15.81
N LEU A 77 -8.46 0.44 15.82
CA LEU A 77 -8.82 -0.35 17.00
C LEU A 77 -7.78 -0.17 18.12
N LEU A 78 -6.48 -0.17 17.78
CA LEU A 78 -5.41 0.19 18.71
C LEU A 78 -5.59 1.62 19.25
N LEU A 79 -5.88 2.58 18.38
CA LEU A 79 -6.15 3.97 18.76
C LEU A 79 -7.31 4.07 19.75
N MET A 80 -8.42 3.37 19.50
CA MET A 80 -9.57 3.33 20.41
C MET A 80 -9.17 2.79 21.79
N ALA A 81 -8.45 1.65 21.84
CA ALA A 81 -8.01 1.06 23.11
C ALA A 81 -7.10 2.01 23.90
N LEU A 82 -6.20 2.73 23.22
CA LEU A 82 -5.34 3.74 23.84
C LEU A 82 -6.14 4.94 24.35
N GLN A 83 -7.15 5.41 23.62
CA GLN A 83 -8.03 6.51 24.06
C GLN A 83 -8.83 6.14 25.31
N VAL A 84 -9.40 4.93 25.36
CA VAL A 84 -10.11 4.42 26.54
C VAL A 84 -9.16 4.35 27.75
N SER A 85 -7.95 3.86 27.54
CA SER A 85 -6.92 3.75 28.59
C SER A 85 -6.45 5.13 29.07
N GLY A 86 -6.30 6.08 28.14
CA GLY A 86 -5.87 7.46 28.42
C GLY A 86 -6.86 8.28 29.24
N GLY A 87 -8.15 7.92 29.23
CA GLY A 87 -9.18 8.62 30.01
C GLY A 87 -8.96 8.56 31.53
N HIS A 88 -8.18 7.60 32.02
CA HIS A 88 -7.92 7.38 33.45
C HIS A 88 -6.43 7.50 33.80
N ALA A 89 -5.57 7.77 32.83
CA ALA A 89 -4.12 7.82 33.04
C ALA A 89 -3.66 9.19 33.55
N THR A 90 -2.62 9.20 34.39
CA THR A 90 -2.05 10.43 34.98
C THR A 90 -0.53 10.38 34.95
N GLY A 91 0.12 11.55 34.93
CA GLY A 91 1.58 11.64 35.00
C GLY A 91 2.26 11.04 33.78
N SER A 92 3.32 10.24 33.99
CA SER A 92 4.14 9.68 32.91
C SER A 92 3.38 8.74 31.99
N SER A 93 2.43 7.95 32.50
CA SER A 93 1.63 7.04 31.68
C SER A 93 0.74 7.79 30.70
N LYS A 94 0.20 8.95 31.09
CA LYS A 94 -0.60 9.81 30.22
C LYS A 94 0.22 10.33 29.04
N ILE A 95 1.44 10.80 29.30
CA ILE A 95 2.36 11.28 28.26
C ILE A 95 2.66 10.17 27.24
N THR A 96 2.94 8.95 27.72
CA THR A 96 3.17 7.81 26.84
C THR A 96 1.94 7.47 26.01
N ILE A 97 0.76 7.40 26.63
CA ILE A 97 -0.49 7.10 25.92
C ILE A 97 -0.78 8.16 24.85
N ASP A 98 -0.62 9.44 25.16
CA ASP A 98 -0.88 10.53 24.21
C ASP A 98 0.06 10.47 23.00
N SER A 99 1.33 10.14 23.23
CA SER A 99 2.28 9.91 22.14
C SER A 99 1.86 8.72 21.27
N LEU A 100 1.40 7.61 21.87
CA LEU A 100 0.95 6.44 21.12
C LEU A 100 -0.36 6.71 20.35
N ILE A 101 -1.27 7.49 20.91
CA ILE A 101 -2.51 7.95 20.24
C ILE A 101 -2.16 8.73 18.98
N ALA A 102 -1.24 9.70 19.08
CA ALA A 102 -0.82 10.50 17.93
C ALA A 102 -0.21 9.64 16.82
N LEU A 103 0.70 8.72 17.19
CA LEU A 103 1.33 7.80 16.25
C LEU A 103 0.30 6.86 15.61
N ALA A 104 -0.60 6.25 16.38
CA ALA A 104 -1.62 5.34 15.87
C ALA A 104 -2.56 6.05 14.87
N ALA A 105 -2.95 7.30 15.15
CA ALA A 105 -3.76 8.11 14.25
C ALA A 105 -3.03 8.43 12.93
N GLU A 106 -1.76 8.84 13.00
CA GLU A 106 -0.91 9.07 11.81
C GLU A 106 -0.80 7.80 10.96
N LYS A 107 -0.59 6.65 11.60
CA LYS A 107 -0.47 5.37 10.91
C LYS A 107 -1.77 4.93 10.26
N ARG A 108 -2.90 5.08 10.95
CA ARG A 108 -4.23 4.86 10.35
C ARG A 108 -4.39 5.68 9.08
N ASP A 109 -4.11 6.99 9.13
CA ASP A 109 -4.31 7.88 7.97
C ASP A 109 -3.37 7.52 6.82
N SER A 110 -2.12 7.16 7.12
CA SER A 110 -1.16 6.69 6.12
C SER A 110 -1.64 5.41 5.43
N LEU A 111 -2.10 4.42 6.20
CA LEU A 111 -2.65 3.17 5.66
C LEU A 111 -3.93 3.41 4.85
N SER A 112 -4.77 4.36 5.28
CA SER A 112 -5.97 4.76 4.55
C SER A 112 -5.64 5.31 3.16
N MET A 113 -4.64 6.18 3.05
CA MET A 113 -4.18 6.70 1.75
C MET A 113 -3.55 5.62 0.87
N LEU A 114 -2.84 4.65 1.48
CA LEU A 114 -2.26 3.53 0.74
C LEU A 114 -3.36 2.64 0.14
N ALA A 115 -4.47 2.42 0.84
CA ALA A 115 -5.59 1.63 0.30
C ALA A 115 -6.16 2.25 -1.00
N ASP A 116 -6.36 3.56 -1.03
CA ASP A 116 -6.78 4.27 -2.24
C ASP A 116 -5.69 4.24 -3.33
N THR A 117 -4.42 4.38 -2.93
CA THR A 117 -3.28 4.35 -3.85
C THR A 117 -3.16 3.01 -4.55
N ASP A 118 -3.28 1.90 -3.82
CA ASP A 118 -3.21 0.54 -4.37
C ASP A 118 -4.32 0.32 -5.40
N ASN A 119 -5.54 0.72 -5.04
CA ASN A 119 -6.69 0.64 -5.92
C ASN A 119 -6.48 1.45 -7.21
N ASN A 120 -5.96 2.67 -7.09
CA ASN A 120 -5.69 3.55 -8.24
C ASN A 120 -4.57 3.01 -9.16
N ILE A 121 -3.52 2.40 -8.60
CA ILE A 121 -2.46 1.76 -9.40
C ILE A 121 -3.05 0.64 -10.25
N PHE A 122 -3.94 -0.17 -9.67
CA PHE A 122 -4.59 -1.25 -10.39
C PHE A 122 -5.52 -0.74 -11.50
N GLN A 123 -6.33 0.29 -11.23
CA GLN A 123 -7.18 0.88 -12.27
C GLN A 123 -6.35 1.40 -13.46
N GLN A 124 -5.24 2.09 -13.19
CA GLN A 124 -4.32 2.53 -14.24
C GLN A 124 -3.73 1.35 -15.03
N PHE A 125 -3.39 0.25 -14.37
CA PHE A 125 -2.92 -0.96 -15.03
C PHE A 125 -3.95 -1.53 -16.01
N ILE A 126 -5.21 -1.59 -15.59
CA ILE A 126 -6.33 -2.02 -16.44
C ILE A 126 -6.54 -1.06 -17.61
N GLU A 127 -6.54 0.25 -17.38
CA GLU A 127 -6.69 1.28 -18.43
C GLU A 127 -5.59 1.17 -19.50
N VAL A 128 -4.32 1.06 -19.08
CA VAL A 128 -3.19 0.89 -20.00
C VAL A 128 -3.29 -0.45 -20.74
N GLY A 129 -3.76 -1.50 -20.08
CA GLY A 129 -4.04 -2.80 -20.68
C GLY A 129 -5.03 -2.74 -21.86
N HIS A 130 -5.95 -1.77 -21.86
CA HIS A 130 -6.93 -1.56 -22.93
C HIS A 130 -6.45 -0.65 -24.07
N LEU A 131 -5.25 -0.07 -23.99
CA LEU A 131 -4.75 0.81 -25.05
C LEU A 131 -4.63 0.09 -26.41
N PRO A 132 -4.88 0.82 -27.53
CA PRO A 132 -4.69 0.31 -28.88
C PRO A 132 -3.25 -0.14 -29.11
N HIS A 133 -3.08 -1.12 -30.01
CA HIS A 133 -1.79 -1.73 -30.32
C HIS A 133 -1.65 -2.06 -31.82
N GLN A 134 -2.29 -1.25 -32.67
CA GLN A 134 -2.37 -1.48 -34.12
C GLN A 134 -1.13 -1.00 -34.88
N SER A 135 -0.26 -0.21 -34.24
CA SER A 135 1.00 0.26 -34.83
C SER A 135 2.19 -0.07 -33.94
N PRO A 136 3.41 -0.20 -34.49
CA PRO A 136 4.61 -0.40 -33.69
C PRO A 136 4.85 0.70 -32.64
N ALA A 137 4.42 1.94 -32.92
CA ALA A 137 4.53 3.04 -31.97
C ALA A 137 3.55 2.88 -30.79
N GLN A 138 2.31 2.48 -31.07
CA GLN A 138 1.31 2.20 -30.04
C GLN A 138 1.71 1.00 -29.18
N GLN A 139 2.21 -0.08 -29.79
CA GLN A 139 2.71 -1.25 -29.06
C GLN A 139 3.84 -0.87 -28.11
N ARG A 140 4.86 -0.14 -28.60
CA ARG A 140 5.97 0.32 -27.75
C ARG A 140 5.53 1.19 -26.58
N PHE A 141 4.56 2.08 -26.80
CA PHE A 141 4.02 2.92 -25.74
C PHE A 141 3.25 2.12 -24.70
N LYS A 142 2.44 1.16 -25.14
CA LYS A 142 1.71 0.25 -24.25
C LYS A 142 2.69 -0.58 -23.42
N ASP A 143 3.68 -1.20 -24.04
CA ASP A 143 4.66 -2.05 -23.35
C ASP A 143 5.47 -1.27 -22.31
N SER A 144 5.94 -0.06 -22.64
CA SER A 144 6.68 0.76 -21.68
C SER A 144 5.80 1.22 -20.52
N SER A 145 4.54 1.57 -20.79
CA SER A 145 3.58 1.99 -19.77
C SER A 145 3.19 0.85 -18.84
N MET A 146 2.91 -0.34 -19.40
CA MET A 146 2.62 -1.55 -18.64
C MET A 146 3.79 -1.94 -17.75
N HIS A 147 5.01 -1.88 -18.26
CA HIS A 147 6.21 -2.18 -17.46
C HIS A 147 6.40 -1.19 -16.31
N ALA A 148 6.22 0.11 -16.56
CA ALA A 148 6.31 1.12 -15.50
C ALA A 148 5.22 0.93 -14.42
N LEU A 149 4.00 0.54 -14.81
CA LEU A 149 2.92 0.24 -13.87
C LEU A 149 3.18 -1.04 -13.11
N LEU A 150 3.74 -2.08 -13.73
CA LEU A 150 4.13 -3.30 -13.04
C LEU A 150 5.19 -3.03 -11.96
N LEU A 151 6.18 -2.17 -12.24
CA LEU A 151 7.16 -1.75 -11.23
C LEU A 151 6.51 -0.99 -10.06
N LYS A 152 5.49 -0.16 -10.33
CA LYS A 152 4.71 0.52 -9.28
C LYS A 152 3.87 -0.47 -8.47
N ALA A 153 3.17 -1.38 -9.15
CA ALA A 153 2.38 -2.45 -8.55
C ALA A 153 3.25 -3.31 -7.65
N THR A 154 4.46 -3.69 -8.09
CA THR A 154 5.45 -4.42 -7.26
C THR A 154 5.88 -3.63 -6.02
N ASN A 155 6.13 -2.33 -6.16
CA ASN A 155 6.58 -1.48 -5.06
C ASN A 155 5.48 -1.18 -4.03
N SER A 156 4.22 -1.12 -4.46
CA SER A 156 3.07 -0.76 -3.62
C SER A 156 2.93 -1.65 -2.37
N PRO A 157 2.80 -2.99 -2.50
CA PRO A 157 2.65 -3.88 -1.36
C PRO A 157 3.93 -3.95 -0.50
N ILE A 158 5.12 -3.78 -1.10
CA ILE A 158 6.39 -3.72 -0.35
C ILE A 158 6.41 -2.51 0.58
N ASN A 159 6.12 -1.31 0.07
CA ASN A 159 6.10 -0.10 0.89
C ASN A 159 4.95 -0.12 1.90
N SER A 160 3.81 -0.70 1.52
CA SER A 160 2.68 -0.91 2.41
C SER A 160 3.02 -1.84 3.57
N ALA A 161 3.71 -2.95 3.30
CA ALA A 161 4.15 -3.89 4.33
C ALA A 161 5.11 -3.23 5.34
N LYS A 162 5.97 -2.29 4.90
CA LYS A 162 6.79 -1.49 5.83
C LYS A 162 5.95 -0.59 6.74
N GLN A 163 4.92 0.05 6.20
CA GLN A 163 4.02 0.88 7.01
C GLN A 163 3.27 0.03 8.02
N VAL A 164 2.79 -1.15 7.62
CA VAL A 164 2.20 -2.13 8.52
C VAL A 164 3.18 -2.54 9.63
N LEU A 165 4.45 -2.82 9.31
CA LEU A 165 5.47 -3.10 10.34
C LEU A 165 5.71 -1.94 11.31
N SER A 166 5.60 -0.69 10.84
CA SER A 166 5.72 0.46 11.74
C SER A 166 4.53 0.59 12.71
N VAL A 167 3.37 0.03 12.38
CA VAL A 167 2.24 -0.08 13.32
C VAL A 167 2.48 -1.21 14.31
N PHE A 168 3.07 -2.32 13.88
CA PHE A 168 3.48 -3.43 14.75
C PHE A 168 4.36 -2.98 15.92
N GLU A 169 5.28 -2.05 15.67
CA GLU A 169 6.18 -1.50 16.67
C GLU A 169 5.44 -0.74 17.80
N LEU A 170 4.18 -0.36 17.60
CA LEU A 170 3.35 0.33 18.60
C LEU A 170 2.67 -0.63 19.60
N PHE A 171 2.52 -1.92 19.29
CA PHE A 171 1.78 -2.84 20.15
C PHE A 171 2.49 -3.09 21.48
N ARG A 172 3.80 -3.33 21.46
CA ARG A 172 4.57 -3.58 22.69
C ARG A 172 4.51 -2.44 23.71
N PRO A 173 4.72 -1.16 23.34
CA PRO A 173 4.52 -0.07 24.29
C PRO A 173 3.05 0.13 24.66
N ALA A 174 2.10 -0.12 23.75
CA ALA A 174 0.67 -0.03 24.05
C ALA A 174 0.23 -1.04 25.12
N GLU A 175 0.62 -2.30 25.01
CA GLU A 175 0.29 -3.36 25.99
C GLU A 175 0.65 -3.00 27.43
N LYS A 176 1.72 -2.21 27.62
CA LYS A 176 2.18 -1.80 28.95
C LYS A 176 1.30 -0.74 29.60
N VAL A 177 0.52 0.00 28.81
CA VAL A 177 -0.26 1.14 29.27
C VAL A 177 -1.76 0.97 29.05
N THR A 178 -2.15 -0.04 28.27
CA THR A 178 -3.56 -0.35 27.97
C THR A 178 -4.28 -0.91 29.20
N ALA A 179 -5.49 -0.42 29.44
CA ALA A 179 -6.38 -0.91 30.48
C ALA A 179 -6.90 -2.32 30.15
N GLN A 180 -7.04 -3.16 31.19
CA GLN A 180 -7.45 -4.57 31.03
C GLN A 180 -8.77 -4.75 30.26
N VAL A 181 -9.73 -3.83 30.43
CA VAL A 181 -11.05 -3.88 29.80
C VAL A 181 -11.03 -3.78 28.27
N VAL A 182 -9.95 -3.27 27.68
CA VAL A 182 -9.76 -3.12 26.22
C VAL A 182 -8.48 -3.83 25.73
N PHE A 183 -7.86 -4.66 26.57
CA PHE A 183 -6.65 -5.38 26.19
C PHE A 183 -6.89 -6.38 25.05
N SER A 184 -8.08 -7.01 25.02
CA SER A 184 -8.49 -7.89 23.93
C SER A 184 -8.58 -7.19 22.59
N ASP A 185 -8.91 -5.89 22.56
CA ASP A 185 -8.95 -5.10 21.32
C ASP A 185 -7.55 -4.87 20.76
N VAL A 186 -6.57 -4.63 21.64
CA VAL A 186 -5.16 -4.52 21.26
C VAL A 186 -4.65 -5.83 20.66
N LYS A 187 -4.92 -6.97 21.30
CA LYS A 187 -4.51 -8.27 20.76
C LYS A 187 -5.24 -8.67 19.48
N SER A 188 -6.50 -8.28 19.34
CA SER A 188 -7.25 -8.49 18.09
C SER A 188 -6.66 -7.68 16.95
N ALA A 189 -6.38 -6.39 17.19
CA ALA A 189 -5.72 -5.51 16.21
C ALA A 189 -4.34 -6.03 15.79
N GLU A 190 -3.53 -6.54 16.73
CA GLU A 190 -2.21 -7.13 16.44
C GLU A 190 -2.33 -8.31 15.46
N ASN A 191 -3.25 -9.23 15.72
CA ASN A 191 -3.45 -10.43 14.91
C ASN A 191 -4.00 -10.11 13.51
N LEU A 192 -4.98 -9.22 13.42
CA LEU A 192 -5.54 -8.76 12.14
C LEU A 192 -4.45 -8.10 11.29
N LEU A 193 -3.66 -7.22 11.90
CA LEU A 193 -2.55 -6.55 11.24
C LEU A 193 -1.49 -7.53 10.72
N ASN A 194 -1.25 -8.65 11.42
CA ASN A 194 -0.36 -9.71 10.93
C ASN A 194 -0.92 -10.33 9.65
N GLY A 195 -2.20 -10.68 9.65
CA GLY A 195 -2.89 -11.17 8.45
C GLY A 195 -2.71 -10.23 7.25
N CYS A 196 -2.87 -8.93 7.47
CA CYS A 196 -2.65 -7.91 6.45
C CYS A 196 -1.19 -7.88 5.94
N PHE A 197 -0.21 -7.96 6.84
CA PHE A 197 1.21 -8.03 6.46
C PHE A 197 1.49 -9.24 5.57
N GLN A 198 1.03 -10.43 5.96
CA GLN A 198 1.24 -11.65 5.19
C GLN A 198 0.58 -11.56 3.80
N ALA A 199 -0.63 -11.01 3.72
CA ALA A 199 -1.31 -10.77 2.44
C ALA A 199 -0.51 -9.84 1.52
N LEU A 200 0.02 -8.73 2.03
CA LEU A 200 0.87 -7.81 1.26
C LEU A 200 2.17 -8.48 0.80
N VAL A 201 2.79 -9.32 1.62
CA VAL A 201 3.98 -10.09 1.22
C VAL A 201 3.67 -11.07 0.09
N ILE A 202 2.51 -11.73 0.12
CA ILE A 202 2.06 -12.63 -0.96
C ILE A 202 1.90 -11.83 -2.26
N LEU A 203 1.17 -10.71 -2.21
CA LEU A 203 0.96 -9.83 -3.36
C LEU A 203 2.29 -9.31 -3.94
N ALA A 204 3.22 -8.89 -3.09
CA ALA A 204 4.54 -8.46 -3.52
C ALA A 204 5.29 -9.57 -4.26
N LYS A 205 5.26 -10.82 -3.76
CA LYS A 205 5.92 -11.97 -4.40
C LYS A 205 5.29 -12.29 -5.75
N ASP A 206 3.97 -12.22 -5.87
CA ASP A 206 3.25 -12.46 -7.11
C ASP A 206 3.65 -11.43 -8.19
N ASP A 207 3.71 -10.15 -7.83
CA ASP A 207 4.14 -9.08 -8.74
C ASP A 207 5.62 -9.18 -9.12
N ILE A 208 6.50 -9.53 -8.16
CA ILE A 208 7.92 -9.81 -8.43
C ILE A 208 8.06 -10.96 -9.45
N GLY A 209 7.21 -11.99 -9.35
CA GLY A 209 7.19 -13.13 -10.27
C GLY A 209 6.91 -12.72 -11.73
N GLN A 210 6.22 -11.61 -11.94
CA GLN A 210 5.89 -11.07 -13.26
C GLN A 210 7.00 -10.17 -13.85
N LEU A 211 7.93 -9.68 -13.03
CA LEU A 211 9.04 -8.84 -13.50
C LEU A 211 10.09 -9.64 -14.31
N PRO A 212 10.86 -8.97 -15.19
CA PRO A 212 12.05 -9.57 -15.81
C PRO A 212 13.05 -10.06 -14.75
N SER A 213 13.68 -11.22 -14.98
CA SER A 213 14.58 -11.86 -13.99
C SER A 213 15.67 -10.93 -13.43
N ARG A 214 16.19 -10.02 -14.25
CA ARG A 214 17.24 -9.06 -13.87
C ARG A 214 16.80 -8.02 -12.82
N GLU A 215 15.49 -7.82 -12.64
CA GLU A 215 14.91 -6.81 -11.75
C GLU A 215 14.38 -7.41 -10.44
N ARG A 216 14.18 -8.74 -10.39
CA ARG A 216 13.57 -9.43 -9.23
C ARG A 216 14.41 -9.37 -7.97
N ALA A 217 15.73 -9.48 -8.10
CA ALA A 217 16.62 -9.73 -6.96
C ALA A 217 16.53 -8.64 -5.88
N ALA A 218 16.46 -7.37 -6.28
CA ALA A 218 16.38 -6.26 -5.33
C ALA A 218 15.07 -6.28 -4.52
N PHE A 219 13.95 -6.50 -5.19
CA PHE A 219 12.65 -6.61 -4.53
C PHE A 219 12.54 -7.84 -3.64
N GLN A 220 13.09 -8.98 -4.07
CA GLN A 220 13.09 -10.19 -3.26
C GLN A 220 13.87 -10.00 -1.96
N MET A 221 15.06 -9.40 -2.02
CA MET A 221 15.85 -9.09 -0.82
C MET A 221 15.09 -8.20 0.16
N GLU A 222 14.31 -7.24 -0.35
CA GLU A 222 13.52 -6.35 0.47
C GLU A 222 12.35 -7.06 1.16
N VAL A 223 11.63 -7.91 0.43
CA VAL A 223 10.58 -8.77 0.98
C VAL A 223 11.13 -9.72 2.04
N ASP A 224 12.28 -10.34 1.80
CA ASP A 224 12.92 -11.26 2.73
C ASP A 224 13.34 -10.53 4.02
N HIS A 225 13.91 -9.33 3.89
CA HIS A 225 14.28 -8.50 5.04
C HIS A 225 13.08 -8.14 5.91
N MET A 226 11.97 -7.69 5.29
CA MET A 226 10.75 -7.35 6.04
C MET A 226 10.12 -8.57 6.70
N THR A 227 10.11 -9.72 6.02
CA THR A 227 9.59 -10.97 6.58
C THR A 227 10.42 -11.42 7.80
N ALA A 228 11.74 -11.26 7.76
CA ALA A 228 12.60 -11.55 8.90
C ALA A 228 12.35 -10.57 10.07
N LYS A 229 12.14 -9.28 9.76
CA LYS A 229 11.80 -8.26 10.75
C LYS A 229 10.45 -8.56 11.43
N GLU A 230 9.42 -8.91 10.65
CA GLU A 230 8.10 -9.30 11.17
C GLU A 230 8.21 -10.43 12.18
N LYS A 231 8.84 -11.55 11.81
CA LYS A 231 9.05 -12.70 12.70
C LYS A 231 9.72 -12.32 14.01
N THR A 232 10.71 -11.43 13.95
CA THR A 232 11.43 -10.94 15.14
C THR A 232 10.50 -10.13 16.05
N ILE A 233 9.68 -9.23 15.48
CA ILE A 233 8.72 -8.44 16.25
C ILE A 233 7.63 -9.34 16.84
N PHE A 234 7.05 -10.22 16.04
CA PHE A 234 5.94 -11.07 16.46
C PHE A 234 6.35 -12.05 17.57
N ALA A 235 7.54 -12.65 17.47
CA ALA A 235 8.10 -13.48 18.55
C ALA A 235 8.36 -12.68 19.84
N ALA A 236 8.65 -11.39 19.75
CA ALA A 236 8.86 -10.53 20.91
C ALA A 236 7.55 -10.07 21.58
N LEU A 237 6.42 -10.12 20.86
CA LEU A 237 5.07 -9.81 21.35
C LEU A 237 4.36 -11.04 21.95
N ASN A 238 4.74 -12.24 21.52
CA ASN A 238 4.17 -13.52 21.93
C ASN A 238 5.27 -14.48 22.42
N PRO A 239 5.89 -14.17 23.58
CA PRO A 239 6.99 -14.96 24.15
C PRO A 239 6.57 -16.34 24.69
#